data_AF-A0A935K542-F1
#
_entry.id   AF-A0A935K542-F1
#
_cell.length_a   1.000
_cell.length_b   1.000
_cell.length_c   1.000
_cell.angle_alpha   90.00
_cell.angle_beta   90.00
_cell.angle_gamma   90.00
#
_symmetry.space_group_name_H-M   'P 1'
#
loop_
_entity.id
_entity.type
_entity.pdbx_description
1 polymer ?
#
loop_
_entity_poly.entity_id
_entity_poly.type
_entity_poly.pdbx_seq_one_letter_code
_entity_poly.pdbx_strand_id
1 'polypeptide(L)'
;MKPGSPSRCRPSRHRRSLSSSGHSGFSMAAATVLKRFTGSDRFGFFYSQDAPLKADPSVLVTDVVLYWPTFTAAAREAGESRLYGGIHFFEGNVVGLDIGEKAGDAAYAKAQDLWSGA
;
A
#
# COMPACT_ATOMS: atom_id res chain seq x y z
N MET A 1 -44.00 1.94 42.78
CA MET A 1 -43.17 1.31 41.71
C MET A 1 -43.46 2.03 40.40
N LYS A 2 -42.50 2.75 39.82
CA LYS A 2 -42.62 3.34 38.48
C LYS A 2 -42.03 2.35 37.46
N PRO A 3 -42.71 2.06 36.34
CA PRO A 3 -42.17 1.15 35.33
C PRO A 3 -40.99 1.83 34.60
N GLY A 4 -39.86 1.13 34.53
CA GLY A 4 -38.64 1.60 33.88
C GLY A 4 -38.78 1.68 32.37
N SER A 5 -38.33 2.80 31.79
CA SER A 5 -38.25 3.00 30.35
C SER A 5 -37.33 1.95 29.69
N PRO A 6 -37.73 1.33 28.56
CA PRO A 6 -36.87 0.38 27.87
C PRO A 6 -35.68 1.12 27.25
N SER A 7 -34.48 0.71 27.65
CA SER A 7 -33.22 1.14 27.06
C SER A 7 -33.18 0.72 25.58
N ARG A 8 -33.24 1.70 24.68
CA ARG A 8 -33.00 1.45 23.26
C ARG A 8 -31.54 1.04 23.08
N CYS A 9 -31.30 -0.23 22.74
CA CYS A 9 -30.03 -0.66 22.16
C CYS A 9 -29.78 0.15 20.88
N ARG A 10 -28.85 1.10 20.93
CA ARG A 10 -28.26 1.65 19.72
C ARG A 10 -27.48 0.52 19.04
N PRO A 11 -27.78 0.17 17.78
CA PRO A 11 -26.91 -0.75 17.06
C PRO A 11 -25.51 -0.13 17.02
N SER A 12 -24.52 -0.85 17.54
CA SER A 12 -23.13 -0.47 17.37
C SER A 12 -22.87 -0.43 15.88
N ARG A 13 -22.56 0.77 15.35
CA ARG A 13 -21.95 0.83 14.02
C ARG A 13 -20.64 0.08 14.18
N HIS A 14 -20.59 -1.18 13.74
CA HIS A 14 -19.35 -1.82 13.36
C HIS A 14 -18.78 -0.98 12.22
N ARG A 15 -18.11 0.13 12.56
CA ARG A 15 -17.09 0.68 11.69
C ARG A 15 -16.02 -0.40 11.67
N ARG A 16 -16.08 -1.29 10.68
CA ARG A 16 -14.86 -1.96 10.24
C ARG A 16 -13.84 -0.84 10.10
N SER A 17 -12.78 -0.88 10.88
CA SER A 17 -11.69 0.08 10.75
C SER A 17 -11.07 -0.17 9.37
N LEU A 18 -11.60 0.51 8.35
CA LEU A 18 -11.12 0.48 6.98
C LEU A 18 -9.90 1.41 6.88
N SER A 19 -8.93 1.20 7.77
CA SER A 19 -7.72 2.00 7.79
C SER A 19 -6.97 1.78 6.47
N SER A 20 -6.63 2.87 5.79
CA SER A 20 -5.81 2.83 4.58
C SER A 20 -4.50 2.10 4.85
N SER A 21 -4.02 1.33 3.88
CA SER A 21 -2.72 0.69 4.01
C SER A 21 -1.60 1.69 3.77
N GLY A 22 -0.79 1.92 4.81
CA GLY A 22 0.41 2.76 4.70
C GLY A 22 1.44 2.18 3.72
N HIS A 23 1.58 0.85 3.64
CA HIS A 23 2.49 0.22 2.67
C HIS A 23 2.06 0.53 1.24
N SER A 24 0.77 0.38 0.93
CA SER A 24 0.22 0.77 -0.38
C SER A 24 0.47 2.26 -0.68
N GLY A 25 0.25 3.14 0.30
CA GLY A 25 0.49 4.57 0.16
C GLY A 25 1.95 4.93 -0.09
N PHE A 26 2.88 4.44 0.73
CA PHE A 26 4.30 4.75 0.58
C PHE A 26 4.87 4.19 -0.73
N SER A 27 4.53 2.95 -1.08
CA SER A 27 5.01 2.35 -2.32
C SER A 27 4.48 3.07 -3.55
N MET A 28 3.21 3.46 -3.58
CA MET A 28 2.65 4.20 -4.72
C MET A 28 3.18 5.64 -4.78
N ALA A 29 3.41 6.30 -3.64
CA ALA A 29 4.05 7.62 -3.62
C ALA A 29 5.46 7.57 -4.21
N ALA A 30 6.25 6.57 -3.83
CA ALA A 30 7.59 6.36 -4.39
C ALA A 30 7.55 6.08 -5.90
N ALA A 31 6.66 5.17 -6.35
CA ALA A 31 6.49 4.87 -7.77
C ALA A 31 6.11 6.13 -8.59
N THR A 32 5.20 6.94 -8.04
CA THR A 32 4.75 8.18 -8.68
C THR A 32 5.88 9.19 -8.81
N VAL A 33 6.66 9.41 -7.75
CA VAL A 33 7.83 10.31 -7.79
C VAL A 33 8.87 9.82 -8.79
N LEU A 34 9.21 8.52 -8.78
CA LEU A 34 10.19 7.95 -9.70
C LEU A 34 9.74 8.06 -11.16
N LYS A 35 8.45 7.81 -11.42
CA LYS A 35 7.86 7.95 -12.75
C LYS A 35 7.94 9.39 -13.25
N ARG A 36 7.61 10.37 -12.42
CA ARG A 36 7.70 11.79 -12.77
C ARG A 36 9.15 12.24 -12.97
N PHE A 37 10.04 11.83 -12.07
CA PHE A 37 11.44 12.23 -12.11
C PHE A 37 12.18 11.68 -13.34
N THR A 38 11.91 10.43 -13.71
CA THR A 38 12.56 9.79 -14.86
C THR A 38 11.82 10.02 -16.18
N GLY A 39 10.58 10.51 -16.13
CA GLY A 39 9.68 10.57 -17.29
C GLY A 39 9.21 9.20 -17.79
N SER A 40 9.47 8.11 -17.04
CA SER A 40 9.13 6.74 -17.44
C SER A 40 8.67 5.91 -16.25
N ASP A 41 7.71 5.03 -16.46
CA ASP A 41 7.28 4.07 -15.42
C ASP A 41 8.15 2.80 -15.42
N ARG A 42 9.14 2.68 -16.31
CA ARG A 42 9.97 1.47 -16.44
C ARG A 42 10.81 1.23 -15.19
N PHE A 43 10.74 0.00 -14.67
CA PHE A 43 11.57 -0.45 -13.56
C PHE A 43 12.42 -1.66 -13.97
N GLY A 44 11.80 -2.73 -14.45
CA GLY A 44 12.49 -3.92 -14.94
C GLY A 44 13.27 -4.67 -13.86
N PHE A 45 12.86 -4.57 -12.61
CA PHE A 45 13.52 -5.21 -11.47
C PHE A 45 12.95 -6.61 -11.22
N PHE A 46 13.77 -7.48 -10.65
CA PHE A 46 13.36 -8.79 -10.20
C PHE A 46 13.95 -9.11 -8.83
N TYR A 47 13.31 -10.04 -8.14
CA TYR A 47 13.81 -10.62 -6.90
C TYR A 47 13.76 -12.15 -7.00
N SER A 48 14.90 -12.80 -6.77
CA SER A 48 14.99 -14.25 -6.64
C SER A 48 15.00 -14.64 -5.18
N GLN A 49 14.09 -15.55 -4.80
CA GLN A 49 14.04 -16.11 -3.47
C GLN A 49 14.88 -17.39 -3.42
N ASP A 50 16.12 -17.26 -3.00
CA ASP A 50 17.12 -18.34 -3.00
C ASP A 50 17.44 -18.86 -1.59
N ALA A 51 16.84 -18.27 -0.56
CA ALA A 51 17.01 -18.66 0.85
C ALA A 51 15.67 -18.96 1.52
N PRO A 52 15.63 -19.77 2.59
CA PRO A 52 14.38 -19.99 3.33
C PRO A 52 13.74 -18.68 3.79
N LEU A 53 12.40 -18.64 3.81
CA LEU A 53 11.66 -17.47 4.28
C LEU A 53 11.96 -17.21 5.76
N LYS A 54 12.20 -15.95 6.12
CA LYS A 54 12.32 -15.59 7.55
C LYS A 54 11.03 -15.76 8.32
N ALA A 55 9.89 -15.55 7.66
CA ALA A 55 8.57 -15.65 8.26
C ALA A 55 8.18 -17.10 8.60
N ASP A 56 8.66 -18.06 7.79
CA ASP A 56 8.53 -19.48 8.06
C ASP A 56 9.78 -20.22 7.54
N PRO A 57 10.83 -20.35 8.37
CA PRO A 57 12.07 -20.99 7.97
C PRO A 57 11.95 -22.50 7.76
N SER A 58 10.85 -23.11 8.20
CA SER A 58 10.64 -24.56 8.14
C SER A 58 10.17 -25.03 6.77
N VAL A 59 9.64 -24.11 5.95
CA VAL A 59 9.18 -24.40 4.60
C VAL A 59 10.21 -23.90 3.59
N LEU A 60 10.70 -24.81 2.75
CA LEU A 60 11.61 -24.47 1.67
C LEU A 60 10.83 -23.84 0.51
N VAL A 61 10.63 -22.53 0.59
CA VAL A 61 10.16 -21.71 -0.53
C VAL A 61 11.40 -21.11 -1.20
N THR A 62 11.96 -21.85 -2.18
CA THR A 62 13.07 -21.41 -3.03
C THR A 62 12.65 -21.43 -4.51
N ASP A 63 13.51 -20.93 -5.39
CA ASP A 63 13.31 -20.95 -6.85
C ASP A 63 12.09 -20.14 -7.33
N VAL A 64 11.65 -19.18 -6.52
CA VAL A 64 10.60 -18.21 -6.88
C VAL A 64 11.27 -16.94 -7.39
N VAL A 65 10.88 -16.48 -8.57
CA VAL A 65 11.30 -15.20 -9.13
C VAL A 65 10.11 -14.28 -9.24
N LEU A 66 10.17 -13.14 -8.54
CA LEU A 66 9.24 -12.03 -8.69
C LEU A 66 9.81 -11.03 -9.70
N TYR A 67 8.98 -10.48 -10.56
CA TYR A 67 9.40 -9.52 -11.59
C TYR A 67 8.42 -8.37 -11.72
N TRP A 68 8.97 -7.15 -11.73
CA TRP A 68 8.21 -5.91 -11.86
C TRP A 68 8.69 -5.10 -13.07
N PRO A 69 7.93 -5.09 -14.17
CA PRO A 69 8.30 -4.32 -15.36
C PRO A 69 8.23 -2.81 -15.12
N THR A 70 7.37 -2.36 -14.19
CA THR A 70 7.16 -0.95 -13.88
C THR A 70 7.18 -0.64 -12.40
N PHE A 71 7.46 0.62 -12.04
CA PHE A 71 7.37 1.09 -10.66
C PHE A 71 5.94 0.94 -10.14
N THR A 72 4.96 1.26 -10.98
CA THR A 72 3.53 1.08 -10.65
C THR A 72 3.18 -0.39 -10.35
N ALA A 73 3.72 -1.35 -11.11
CA ALA A 73 3.49 -2.77 -10.86
C ALA A 73 4.08 -3.21 -9.50
N ALA A 74 5.32 -2.79 -9.21
CA ALA A 74 5.95 -3.04 -7.91
C ALA A 74 5.13 -2.45 -6.75
N ALA A 75 4.64 -1.23 -6.89
CA ALA A 75 3.83 -0.59 -5.86
C ALA A 75 2.49 -1.28 -5.62
N ARG A 76 1.83 -1.76 -6.67
CA ARG A 76 0.57 -2.50 -6.57
C ARG A 76 0.77 -3.84 -5.86
N GLU A 77 1.80 -4.61 -6.24
CA GLU A 77 2.08 -5.90 -5.60
C GLU A 77 2.53 -5.72 -4.14
N ALA A 78 3.27 -4.65 -3.83
CA ALA A 78 3.58 -4.29 -2.44
C ALA A 78 2.30 -4.05 -1.62
N GLY A 79 1.28 -3.43 -2.20
CA GLY A 79 -0.04 -3.27 -1.58
C GLY A 79 -0.81 -4.59 -1.44
N GLU A 80 -0.85 -5.41 -2.49
CA GLU A 80 -1.49 -6.74 -2.47
C GLU A 80 -0.86 -7.68 -1.45
N SER A 81 0.46 -7.57 -1.22
CA SER A 81 1.16 -8.34 -0.18
C SER A 81 0.52 -8.21 1.21
N ARG A 82 -0.15 -7.09 1.48
CA ARG A 82 -0.81 -6.85 2.79
C ARG A 82 -2.12 -7.61 2.92
N LEU A 83 -2.75 -7.94 1.79
CA LEU A 83 -3.91 -8.84 1.72
C LEU A 83 -3.46 -10.27 1.95
N TYR A 84 -2.39 -10.71 1.27
CA TYR A 84 -1.82 -12.05 1.45
C TYR A 84 -1.30 -12.27 2.87
N GLY A 85 -0.68 -11.26 3.46
CA GLY A 85 -0.27 -11.28 4.87
C GLY A 85 -1.41 -11.18 5.88
N GLY A 86 -2.66 -11.01 5.46
CA GLY A 86 -3.84 -10.99 6.33
C GLY A 86 -3.96 -9.78 7.25
N ILE A 87 -3.33 -8.65 6.92
CA ILE A 87 -3.20 -7.48 7.80
C ILE A 87 -3.81 -6.20 7.23
N HIS A 88 -4.39 -6.24 6.04
CA HIS A 88 -5.26 -5.19 5.50
C HIS A 88 -6.44 -5.78 4.72
N PHE A 89 -7.54 -5.04 4.66
CA PHE A 89 -8.64 -5.30 3.74
C PHE A 89 -8.36 -4.70 2.36
N PHE A 90 -9.01 -5.24 1.33
CA PHE A 90 -8.88 -4.77 -0.04
C PHE A 90 -9.16 -3.27 -0.17
N GLU A 91 -10.20 -2.77 0.49
CA GLU A 91 -10.56 -1.36 0.47
C GLU A 91 -9.45 -0.48 1.06
N GLY A 92 -8.77 -0.97 2.11
CA GLY A 92 -7.62 -0.29 2.70
C GLY A 92 -6.43 -0.22 1.73
N ASN A 93 -6.20 -1.26 0.92
CA ASN A 93 -5.20 -1.25 -0.14
C ASN A 93 -5.56 -0.23 -1.23
N VAL A 94 -6.78 -0.29 -1.77
CA VAL A 94 -7.25 0.63 -2.83
C VAL A 94 -7.12 2.08 -2.40
N VAL A 95 -7.63 2.43 -1.22
CA VAL A 95 -7.52 3.79 -0.69
C VAL A 95 -6.07 4.18 -0.43
N GLY A 96 -5.24 3.25 0.05
CA GLY A 96 -3.81 3.49 0.25
C GLY A 96 -3.09 3.84 -1.05
N LEU A 97 -3.32 3.07 -2.13
CA LEU A 97 -2.71 3.33 -3.44
C LEU A 97 -3.12 4.70 -3.98
N ASP A 98 -4.41 5.05 -3.92
CA ASP A 98 -4.93 6.36 -4.36
C ASP A 98 -4.33 7.53 -3.57
N ILE A 99 -4.24 7.41 -2.25
CA ILE A 99 -3.58 8.42 -1.41
C ILE A 99 -2.09 8.54 -1.76
N GLY A 100 -1.42 7.42 -2.00
CA GLY A 100 0.00 7.37 -2.36
C GLY A 100 0.28 8.11 -3.66
N GLU A 101 -0.52 7.89 -4.70
CA GLU A 101 -0.37 8.59 -5.98
C GLU A 101 -0.49 10.11 -5.80
N LYS A 102 -1.53 10.57 -5.11
CA LYS A 102 -1.74 12.01 -4.81
C LYS A 102 -0.58 12.60 -3.99
N ALA A 103 -0.09 11.87 -3.00
CA ALA A 103 1.03 12.31 -2.18
C ALA A 103 2.34 12.39 -2.98
N GLY A 104 2.60 11.41 -3.85
CA GLY A 104 3.77 11.41 -4.73
C GLY A 104 3.74 12.56 -5.74
N ASP A 105 2.58 12.84 -6.33
CA ASP A 105 2.37 13.99 -7.20
C ASP A 105 2.68 15.31 -6.49
N ALA A 106 2.10 15.51 -5.30
CA ALA A 106 2.32 16.71 -4.50
C ALA A 106 3.79 16.86 -4.07
N ALA A 107 4.42 15.75 -3.66
CA ALA A 107 5.83 15.74 -3.27
C ALA A 107 6.76 16.10 -4.43
N TYR A 108 6.51 15.53 -5.62
CA TYR A 108 7.29 15.84 -6.82
C TYR A 108 7.12 17.30 -7.25
N ALA A 109 5.87 17.81 -7.28
CA ALA A 109 5.61 19.21 -7.61
C ALA A 109 6.35 20.15 -6.64
N LYS A 110 6.27 19.88 -5.34
CA LYS A 110 6.97 20.68 -4.34
C LYS A 110 8.49 20.63 -4.50
N ALA A 111 9.05 19.45 -4.78
CA ALA A 111 10.48 19.30 -5.03
C ALA A 111 10.90 20.06 -6.30
N GLN A 112 10.06 20.04 -7.33
CA GLN A 112 10.28 20.74 -8.58
C GLN A 112 10.38 22.24 -8.38
N ASP A 113 9.41 22.85 -7.68
CA ASP A 113 9.45 24.28 -7.36
C ASP A 113 10.77 24.66 -6.66
N LEU A 114 11.19 23.84 -5.69
CA LEU A 114 12.41 24.06 -4.91
C LEU A 114 13.68 23.97 -5.76
N TRP A 115 13.79 23.01 -6.69
CA TRP A 115 15.00 22.87 -7.51
C TRP A 115 15.03 23.77 -8.74
N SER A 116 13.86 24.25 -9.21
CA SER A 116 13.80 25.22 -10.31
C SER A 116 13.93 26.67 -9.86
N GLY A 117 13.89 26.91 -8.55
CA GLY A 117 13.93 28.26 -7.97
C GLY A 117 12.66 29.07 -8.23
N ALA A 118 11.51 28.38 -8.33
CA ALA A 118 10.18 28.98 -8.53
C ALA A 118 9.50 29.34 -7.20
#